data_AF-A0A147GX50-F1
#
_entry.id   AF-A0A147GX50-F1
#
_cell.length_a   1.000
_cell.length_b   1.000
_cell.length_c   1.000
_cell.angle_alpha   90.00
_cell.angle_beta   90.00
_cell.angle_gamma   90.00
#
_symmetry.space_group_name_H-M   'P 1'
#
loop_
_entity.id
_entity.type
_entity.pdbx_description
1 polymer ?
#
loop_
_entity_poly.entity_id
_entity_poly.type
_entity_poly.pdbx_seq_one_letter_code
_entity_poly.pdbx_strand_id
1 'polypeptide(L)'
;MTAAPVLRLACRLLIAALFVSSAAGCVDGYPTEDVMALDAMSPADHVKALNRRLAEGGGESATVALDADCRLSADGTAAAPAMPLAQMGVRFDTDADSGRYLVLVNEAPQQPPRLVFEVKDWVAAVAFRSHLQQLQRLCTTPTAAG
;
A
#
# COMPACT_ATOMS: atom_id res chain seq x y z
N MET A 1 -4.90 66.06 -0.19
CA MET A 1 -3.84 65.08 0.12
C MET A 1 -4.49 63.90 0.83
N THR A 2 -4.95 62.89 0.08
CA THR A 2 -5.56 61.68 0.63
C THR A 2 -5.50 60.59 -0.44
N ALA A 3 -4.69 59.56 -0.22
CA ALA A 3 -4.91 58.17 -0.67
C ALA A 3 -3.62 57.37 -0.45
N ALA A 4 -3.41 56.84 0.76
CA ALA A 4 -2.45 55.76 0.96
C ALA A 4 -2.92 54.76 2.03
N PRO A 5 -3.97 53.95 1.76
CA PRO A 5 -4.12 52.68 2.47
C PRO A 5 -4.19 51.44 1.55
N VAL A 6 -4.42 51.61 0.24
CA VAL A 6 -4.76 50.49 -0.65
C VAL A 6 -3.57 49.58 -0.96
N LEU A 7 -2.35 50.11 -0.98
CA LEU A 7 -1.16 49.36 -1.38
C LEU A 7 -0.69 48.33 -0.34
N ARG A 8 -1.08 48.48 0.93
CA ARG A 8 -0.68 47.56 2.02
C ARG A 8 -1.56 46.32 2.15
N LEU A 9 -2.81 46.36 1.65
CA LEU A 9 -3.71 45.21 1.70
C LEU A 9 -3.42 44.18 0.60
N ALA A 10 -3.05 44.64 -0.59
CA ALA A 10 -2.75 43.76 -1.73
C ALA A 10 -1.55 42.84 -1.46
N CYS A 11 -0.54 43.32 -0.73
CA CYS A 11 0.66 42.54 -0.42
C CYS A 11 0.41 41.48 0.68
N ARG A 12 -0.57 41.68 1.57
CA ARG A 12 -0.90 40.71 2.63
C ARG A 12 -1.80 39.57 2.14
N LEU A 13 -2.63 39.79 1.12
CA LEU A 13 -3.47 38.74 0.53
C LEU A 13 -2.69 37.78 -0.38
N LEU A 14 -1.58 38.23 -0.98
CA LEU A 14 -0.72 37.35 -1.79
C LEU A 14 0.07 36.33 -0.96
N ILE A 15 0.45 36.66 0.28
CA ILE A 15 1.22 35.74 1.14
C ILE A 15 0.31 34.65 1.75
N ALA A 16 -0.96 34.95 2.00
CA ALA A 16 -1.92 33.96 2.50
C ALA A 16 -2.35 32.94 1.42
N ALA A 17 -2.31 33.32 0.14
CA ALA A 17 -2.65 32.41 -0.96
C ALA A 17 -1.53 31.40 -1.30
N LEU A 18 -0.28 31.70 -0.92
CA LEU A 18 0.87 30.83 -1.21
C LEU A 18 1.06 29.66 -0.23
N PHE A 19 0.41 29.68 0.93
CA PHE A 19 0.53 28.62 1.94
C PHE A 19 -0.61 27.58 1.93
N VAL A 20 -1.65 27.76 1.12
CA VAL A 20 -2.79 26.82 1.06
C VAL A 20 -2.60 25.74 -0.01
N SER A 21 -1.61 25.88 -0.90
CA SER A 21 -1.37 24.92 -2.00
C SER A 21 -0.48 23.73 -1.63
N SER A 22 0.09 23.67 -0.42
CA SER A 22 1.03 22.61 -0.02
C SER A 22 0.39 21.47 0.77
N ALA A 23 -0.90 21.54 1.05
CA ALA A 23 -1.64 20.50 1.80
C ALA A 23 -2.49 19.58 0.90
N ALA A 24 -2.28 19.61 -0.41
CA ALA A 24 -2.58 18.46 -1.24
C ALA A 24 -1.46 17.44 -1.02
N GLY A 25 -1.50 16.79 0.15
CA GLY A 25 -0.66 15.65 0.43
C GLY A 25 -0.73 14.71 -0.76
N CYS A 26 0.45 14.33 -1.26
CA CYS A 26 0.65 13.22 -2.18
C CYS A 26 0.27 11.91 -1.48
N VAL A 27 -0.97 11.80 -0.99
CA VAL A 27 -1.70 10.55 -0.88
C VAL A 27 -2.27 10.30 -2.25
N ASP A 28 -1.38 10.18 -3.23
CA ASP A 28 -1.73 9.59 -4.51
C ASP A 28 -1.96 8.12 -4.19
N GLY A 29 -3.22 7.80 -3.91
CA GLY A 29 -3.76 6.46 -3.98
C GLY A 29 -3.56 6.01 -5.41
N TYR A 30 -2.32 5.58 -5.68
CA TYR A 30 -1.85 5.14 -6.98
C TYR A 30 -2.90 4.20 -7.57
N PRO A 31 -3.28 4.37 -8.85
CA PRO A 31 -4.42 3.70 -9.44
C PRO A 31 -4.43 2.21 -9.09
N THR A 32 -5.50 1.76 -8.45
CA THR A 32 -5.75 0.33 -8.18
C THR A 32 -6.00 -0.47 -9.46
N GLU A 33 -5.96 0.22 -10.61
CA GLU A 33 -6.20 -0.25 -11.96
C GLU A 33 -4.92 -0.63 -12.73
N ASP A 34 -3.73 -0.56 -12.12
CA ASP A 34 -2.47 -1.16 -12.64
C ASP A 34 -2.49 -2.70 -12.62
N VAL A 35 -3.68 -3.26 -12.82
CA VAL A 35 -3.97 -4.65 -13.06
C VAL A 35 -3.61 -4.90 -14.51
N MET A 36 -2.38 -5.33 -14.76
CA MET A 36 -2.18 -6.14 -15.96
C MET A 36 -3.18 -7.30 -15.89
N ALA A 37 -4.14 -7.31 -16.82
CA ALA A 37 -4.96 -8.46 -17.10
C ALA A 37 -4.05 -9.54 -17.69
N LEU A 38 -3.26 -10.16 -16.82
CA LEU A 38 -2.52 -11.38 -17.11
C LEU A 38 -3.49 -12.51 -16.78
N ASP A 39 -3.85 -13.26 -17.81
CA ASP A 39 -4.67 -14.47 -17.82
C ASP A 39 -4.78 -15.15 -16.44
N ALA A 40 -6.03 -15.28 -15.97
CA ALA A 40 -6.47 -15.53 -14.59
C ALA A 40 -5.56 -16.41 -13.73
N MET A 41 -4.59 -15.78 -13.05
CA MET A 41 -3.82 -16.43 -11.99
C MET A 41 -4.77 -16.88 -10.86
N SER A 42 -4.57 -18.10 -10.35
CA SER A 42 -5.30 -18.57 -9.17
C SER A 42 -4.85 -17.83 -7.90
N PRO A 43 -5.63 -17.87 -6.80
CA PRO A 43 -5.17 -17.36 -5.51
C PRO A 43 -3.82 -17.94 -5.08
N ALA A 44 -3.59 -19.23 -5.32
CA ALA A 44 -2.32 -19.89 -5.00
C ALA A 44 -1.15 -19.34 -5.85
N ASP A 45 -1.38 -19.02 -7.12
CA ASP A 45 -0.36 -18.42 -7.99
C ASP A 45 0.01 -17.02 -7.53
N HIS A 46 -0.96 -16.23 -7.08
CA HIS A 46 -0.70 -14.92 -6.48
C HIS A 46 0.12 -15.02 -5.19
N VAL A 47 -0.23 -15.96 -4.28
CA VAL A 47 0.57 -16.22 -3.07
C VAL A 47 2.00 -16.63 -3.42
N LYS A 48 2.17 -17.51 -4.41
CA LYS A 48 3.50 -17.90 -4.91
C LYS A 48 4.28 -16.72 -5.47
N ALA A 49 3.61 -15.82 -6.19
CA ALA A 49 4.23 -14.61 -6.73
C ALA A 49 4.65 -13.64 -5.62
N LEU A 50 3.85 -13.47 -4.56
CA LEU A 50 4.21 -12.70 -3.37
C LEU A 50 5.46 -13.27 -2.70
N ASN A 51 5.48 -14.57 -2.42
CA ASN A 51 6.62 -15.24 -1.78
C ASN A 51 7.90 -15.16 -2.60
N ARG A 52 7.81 -15.19 -3.94
CA ARG A 52 8.97 -14.92 -4.80
C ARG A 52 9.52 -13.51 -4.60
N ARG A 53 8.68 -12.49 -4.47
CA ARG A 53 9.14 -11.11 -4.21
C ARG A 53 9.80 -10.96 -2.84
N LEU A 54 9.32 -11.67 -1.82
CA LEU A 54 9.95 -11.70 -0.50
C LEU A 54 11.31 -12.38 -0.55
N ALA A 55 11.43 -13.51 -1.26
CA ALA A 55 12.69 -14.24 -1.42
C ALA A 55 13.73 -13.46 -2.25
N GLU A 56 13.29 -12.61 -3.17
CA GLU A 56 14.15 -11.66 -3.91
C GLU A 56 14.61 -10.49 -3.02
N GLY A 57 13.90 -10.23 -1.93
CA GLY A 57 14.27 -9.22 -0.92
C GLY A 57 15.48 -9.65 -0.10
N GLY A 58 16.22 -8.66 0.43
CA GLY A 58 17.40 -8.89 1.26
C GLY A 58 17.11 -8.97 2.77
N GLY A 59 15.83 -9.05 3.15
CA GLY A 59 15.37 -9.03 4.54
C GLY A 59 15.30 -10.40 5.21
N GLU A 60 14.71 -10.43 6.40
CA GLU A 60 14.38 -11.71 7.05
C GLU A 60 13.49 -12.55 6.13
N SER A 61 13.71 -13.86 6.13
CA SER A 61 12.95 -14.81 5.31
C SER A 61 11.50 -14.87 5.79
N ALA A 62 10.66 -13.98 5.27
CA ALA A 62 9.23 -14.00 5.44
C ALA A 62 8.59 -14.79 4.28
N THR A 63 7.58 -15.59 4.61
CA THR A 63 6.64 -16.09 3.61
C THR A 63 5.23 -15.68 4.01
N VAL A 64 4.30 -15.71 3.07
CA VAL A 64 2.89 -15.44 3.28
C VAL A 64 2.06 -16.63 2.82
N ALA A 65 0.93 -16.81 3.49
CA ALA A 65 -0.09 -17.80 3.16
C ALA A 65 -1.49 -17.18 3.22
N LEU A 66 -2.41 -17.77 2.46
CA LEU A 66 -3.81 -17.38 2.42
C LEU A 66 -4.65 -18.58 2.83
N ASP A 67 -5.52 -18.40 3.83
CA ASP A 67 -6.47 -19.44 4.25
C ASP A 67 -7.78 -19.40 3.44
N ALA A 68 -8.66 -20.38 3.72
CA ALA A 68 -9.95 -20.50 3.06
C ALA A 68 -10.93 -19.35 3.40
N ASP A 69 -10.72 -18.68 4.54
CA ASP A 69 -11.51 -17.53 4.99
C ASP A 69 -10.93 -16.20 4.47
N CYS A 70 -10.04 -16.26 3.48
CA CYS A 70 -9.42 -15.11 2.86
C CYS A 70 -8.62 -14.23 3.83
N ARG A 71 -7.95 -14.87 4.80
CA ARG A 71 -7.05 -14.21 5.74
C ARG A 71 -5.60 -14.44 5.32
N LEU A 72 -4.88 -13.34 5.17
CA LEU A 72 -3.44 -13.36 4.91
C LEU A 72 -2.69 -13.58 6.22
N SER A 73 -1.83 -14.59 6.25
CA SER A 73 -0.86 -14.82 7.32
C SER A 73 0.55 -14.67 6.76
N ALA A 74 1.50 -14.34 7.62
CA ALA A 74 2.93 -14.39 7.32
C ALA A 74 3.61 -15.40 8.26
N ASP A 75 4.71 -15.99 7.81
CA ASP A 75 5.23 -17.24 8.34
C ASP A 75 5.52 -17.26 9.86
N GLY A 76 5.37 -18.46 10.42
CA GLY A 76 5.99 -18.93 11.67
C GLY A 76 5.25 -18.66 12.99
N THR A 77 4.23 -17.82 13.02
CA THR A 77 3.59 -17.46 14.30
C THR A 77 2.08 -17.65 14.23
N ALA A 78 1.55 -18.60 15.01
CA ALA A 78 0.17 -18.54 15.50
C ALA A 78 -0.14 -17.22 16.26
N ALA A 79 0.88 -16.39 16.51
CA ALA A 79 0.82 -15.09 17.15
C ALA A 79 0.77 -13.88 16.19
N ALA A 80 1.12 -14.02 14.90
CA ALA A 80 0.86 -12.94 13.94
C ALA A 80 -0.62 -13.02 13.53
N PRO A 81 -1.43 -11.97 13.78
CA PRO A 81 -2.83 -12.02 13.48
C PRO A 81 -3.02 -12.21 11.97
N ALA A 82 -3.61 -13.33 11.57
CA ALA A 82 -4.09 -13.51 10.21
C ALA A 82 -5.06 -12.35 9.91
N MET A 83 -4.81 -11.58 8.85
CA MET A 83 -5.56 -10.37 8.55
C MET A 83 -6.58 -10.60 7.43
N PRO A 84 -7.84 -10.15 7.58
CA PRO A 84 -8.86 -10.31 6.55
C PRO A 84 -8.54 -9.44 5.34
N LEU A 85 -8.31 -10.05 4.16
CA LEU A 85 -7.90 -9.33 2.96
C LEU A 85 -8.81 -8.15 2.61
N ALA A 86 -10.13 -8.32 2.74
CA ALA A 86 -11.14 -7.34 2.33
C ALA A 86 -10.98 -5.94 2.97
N GLN A 87 -10.34 -5.85 4.14
CA GLN A 87 -10.22 -4.58 4.87
C GLN A 87 -8.79 -4.03 4.85
N MET A 88 -7.81 -4.80 4.37
CA MET A 88 -6.40 -4.45 4.55
C MET A 88 -5.98 -3.21 3.76
N GLY A 89 -5.20 -2.36 4.41
CA GLY A 89 -4.48 -1.26 3.77
C GLY A 89 -3.05 -1.68 3.41
N VAL A 90 -2.56 -1.23 2.26
CA VAL A 90 -1.17 -1.43 1.83
C VAL A 90 -0.52 -0.09 1.54
N ARG A 91 0.66 0.16 2.10
CA ARG A 91 1.49 1.35 1.87
C ARG A 91 2.92 0.95 1.61
N PHE A 92 3.70 1.87 1.04
CA PHE A 92 5.12 1.67 0.82
C PHE A 92 5.92 2.66 1.65
N ASP A 93 7.10 2.23 2.05
CA ASP A 93 8.11 3.08 2.67
C ASP A 93 9.50 2.66 2.17
N THR A 94 10.52 3.43 2.52
CA THR A 94 11.91 3.06 2.33
C THR A 94 12.59 3.15 3.69
N ASP A 95 13.19 2.06 4.12
CA ASP A 95 13.98 2.05 5.34
C ASP A 95 15.16 3.02 5.17
N ALA A 96 15.23 4.04 6.03
CA ALA A 96 16.21 5.11 5.89
C ALA A 96 17.65 4.64 6.13
N ASP A 97 17.82 3.57 6.91
CA ASP A 97 19.13 3.06 7.31
C ASP A 97 19.71 2.10 6.27
N SER A 98 18.89 1.18 5.75
CA SER A 98 19.30 0.16 4.77
C SER A 98 19.01 0.53 3.31
N GLY A 99 18.16 1.54 3.07
CA GLY A 99 17.68 1.91 1.73
C GLY A 99 16.76 0.86 1.10
N ARG A 100 16.29 -0.13 1.87
CA ARG A 100 15.42 -1.21 1.36
C ARG A 100 13.97 -0.75 1.30
N TYR A 101 13.24 -1.28 0.33
CA TYR A 101 11.84 -0.96 0.14
C TYR A 101 10.97 -1.80 1.07
N LEU A 102 10.05 -1.12 1.77
CA LEU A 102 9.13 -1.73 2.72
C LEU A 102 7.72 -1.75 2.15
N VAL A 103 7.05 -2.89 2.26
CA VAL A 103 5.61 -3.02 2.07
C VAL A 103 4.96 -3.11 3.45
N LEU A 104 4.25 -2.06 3.82
CA LEU A 104 3.55 -1.91 5.08
C LEU A 104 2.10 -2.36 4.91
N VAL A 105 1.69 -3.35 5.70
CA VAL A 105 0.35 -3.95 5.60
C VAL A 105 -0.39 -3.79 6.92
N ASN A 106 -1.61 -3.24 6.84
CA ASN A 106 -2.40 -2.79 7.97
C ASN A 106 -3.77 -3.50 7.97
N GLU A 107 -4.36 -3.74 9.14
CA GLU A 107 -5.68 -4.40 9.25
C GLU A 107 -6.80 -3.60 8.60
N ALA A 108 -6.74 -2.27 8.69
CA ALA A 108 -7.64 -1.35 8.00
C ALA A 108 -6.86 -0.13 7.45
N PRO A 109 -7.44 0.63 6.49
CA PRO A 109 -6.84 1.88 6.04
C PRO A 109 -6.60 2.81 7.24
N GLN A 110 -5.48 3.54 7.24
CA GLN A 110 -5.10 4.51 8.28
C GLN A 110 -4.75 3.94 9.67
N GLN A 111 -4.88 2.62 9.89
CA GLN A 111 -4.35 1.99 11.12
C GLN A 111 -2.82 1.86 11.07
N PRO A 112 -2.13 1.59 12.18
CA PRO A 112 -0.71 1.24 12.16
C PRO A 112 -0.43 -0.06 11.37
N PRO A 113 0.76 -0.22 10.75
CA PRO A 113 1.12 -1.47 10.10
C PRO A 113 1.27 -2.61 11.11
N ARG A 114 0.79 -3.78 10.71
CA ARG A 114 0.82 -5.02 11.50
C ARG A 114 1.83 -6.01 10.93
N LEU A 115 2.03 -5.98 9.62
CA LEU A 115 3.11 -6.68 8.93
C LEU A 115 3.95 -5.68 8.13
N VAL A 116 5.24 -5.92 8.12
CA VAL A 116 6.22 -5.16 7.34
C VAL A 116 7.03 -6.17 6.55
N PHE A 117 7.02 -6.04 5.23
CA PHE A 117 7.78 -6.90 4.34
C PHE A 117 8.87 -6.11 3.65
N GLU A 118 10.10 -6.61 3.67
CA GLU A 118 11.17 -6.05 2.86
C GLU A 118 11.14 -6.67 1.46
N VAL A 119 11.26 -5.84 0.44
CA VAL A 119 11.35 -6.27 -0.96
C VAL A 119 12.53 -5.62 -1.64
N LYS A 120 12.97 -6.23 -2.75
CA LYS A 120 14.21 -5.87 -3.45
C LYS A 120 14.28 -4.41 -3.89
N ASP A 121 13.22 -3.94 -4.55
CA ASP A 121 13.17 -2.63 -5.19
C ASP A 121 11.72 -2.12 -5.29
N TRP A 122 11.56 -0.88 -5.74
CA TRP A 122 10.25 -0.26 -5.96
C TRP A 122 9.33 -1.08 -6.89
N VAL A 123 9.89 -1.70 -7.94
CA VAL A 123 9.10 -2.50 -8.89
C VAL A 123 8.56 -3.75 -8.20
N ALA A 124 9.37 -4.40 -7.36
CA ALA A 124 8.92 -5.50 -6.52
C ALA A 124 7.82 -5.07 -5.54
N ALA A 125 7.92 -3.88 -4.94
CA ALA A 125 6.88 -3.34 -4.05
C ALA A 125 5.54 -3.12 -4.78
N VAL A 126 5.57 -2.48 -5.95
CA VAL A 126 4.37 -2.27 -6.78
C VAL A 126 3.75 -3.60 -7.20
N ALA A 127 4.56 -4.55 -7.65
CA ALA A 127 4.09 -5.89 -8.02
C ALA A 127 3.46 -6.63 -6.81
N PHE A 128 4.07 -6.49 -5.63
CA PHE A 128 3.56 -7.08 -4.39
C PHE A 128 2.16 -6.56 -4.06
N ARG A 129 1.97 -5.23 -4.08
CA ARG A 129 0.64 -4.63 -3.87
C ARG A 129 -0.37 -5.07 -4.93
N SER A 130 0.03 -5.13 -6.19
CA SER A 130 -0.87 -5.57 -7.28
C SER A 130 -1.38 -6.99 -7.01
N HIS A 131 -0.50 -7.93 -6.63
CA HIS A 131 -0.91 -9.29 -6.26
C HIS A 131 -1.82 -9.34 -5.02
N LEU A 132 -1.54 -8.53 -3.98
CA LEU A 132 -2.46 -8.42 -2.84
C LEU A 132 -3.84 -7.91 -3.26
N GLN A 133 -3.90 -6.90 -4.13
CA GLN A 133 -5.17 -6.37 -4.63
C GLN A 133 -5.94 -7.38 -5.49
N GLN A 134 -5.24 -8.23 -6.26
CA GLN A 134 -5.91 -9.34 -6.95
C GLN A 134 -6.54 -10.31 -5.96
N LEU A 135 -5.79 -10.69 -4.91
CA LEU A 135 -6.31 -11.57 -3.86
C LEU A 135 -7.52 -10.95 -3.17
N GLN A 136 -7.49 -9.64 -2.86
CA GLN A 136 -8.64 -8.92 -2.29
C GLN A 136 -9.89 -9.01 -3.17
N ARG A 137 -9.73 -8.84 -4.50
CA ARG A 137 -10.85 -8.96 -5.46
C ARG A 137 -11.38 -10.40 -5.56
N LEU A 138 -10.49 -11.38 -5.65
CA LEU A 138 -10.87 -12.80 -5.71
C LEU A 138 -11.61 -13.24 -4.45
N CYS A 139 -11.23 -12.70 -3.29
CA CYS A 139 -11.86 -12.98 -1.99
C CYS A 139 -13.18 -12.24 -1.74
N THR A 140 -13.47 -11.18 -2.50
CA THR A 140 -14.73 -10.42 -2.40
C THR A 140 -15.72 -10.78 -3.51
N THR A 141 -15.27 -11.51 -4.53
CA THR A 141 -16.16 -12.07 -5.55
C THR A 141 -16.91 -13.24 -4.90
N PRO A 142 -18.24 -13.19 -4.77
CA PRO A 142 -18.99 -14.33 -4.24
C PRO A 142 -18.73 -15.51 -5.17
N THR A 143 -18.12 -16.57 -4.64
CA THR A 143 -18.03 -17.85 -5.33
C THR A 143 -19.45 -18.25 -5.69
N ALA A 144 -19.81 -18.19 -6.98
CA ALA A 144 -21.06 -18.75 -7.44
C ALA A 144 -21.04 -20.22 -7.03
N ALA A 145 -21.85 -20.57 -6.03
CA ALA A 145 -21.98 -21.93 -5.54
C ALA A 145 -22.31 -22.83 -6.74
N GLY A 146 -21.37 -23.70 -7.09
CA GLY A 146 -21.56 -24.84 -7.99
C GLY A 146 -21.89 -26.07 -7.18
#